data_AF-A0A965MBA2-F1
#
_entry.id   AF-A0A965MBA2-F1
#
_cell.length_a   1.000
_cell.length_b   1.000
_cell.length_c   1.000
_cell.angle_alpha   90.00
_cell.angle_beta   90.00
_cell.angle_gamma   90.00
#
_symmetry.space_group_name_H-M   'P 1'
#
loop_
_entity.id
_entity.type
_entity.pdbx_description
1 polymer ?
#
loop_
_entity_poly.entity_id
_entity_poly.type
_entity_poly.pdbx_seq_one_letter_code
_entity_poly.pdbx_strand_id
1 'polypeptide(L)'
;MPAWFEWLFNTPSHHRVHHASNVRYLDRNHAGVLIIWDRLFGTFSPEIEAEPVRYGLTNNITTHHPVKVAFGEYANIRQDLRRAGSWQNVLRYLFLAPGWSHDGEDKRSNTLRRLAG
;
A
#
# COMPACT_ATOMS: atom_id res chain seq x y z
N MET A 1 4.30 -10.19 22.23
CA MET A 1 3.61 -9.64 23.44
C MET A 1 2.48 -10.59 23.83
N PRO A 2 1.82 -10.43 25.00
CA PRO A 2 0.64 -11.22 25.31
C PRO A 2 -0.45 -11.06 24.23
N ALA A 3 -1.16 -12.14 23.90
CA ALA A 3 -2.11 -12.17 22.78
C ALA A 3 -3.23 -11.11 22.90
N TRP A 4 -3.74 -10.87 24.11
CA TRP A 4 -4.80 -9.86 24.33
C TRP A 4 -4.33 -8.44 23.98
N PHE A 5 -3.04 -8.15 24.21
CA PHE A 5 -2.47 -6.83 23.93
C PHE A 5 -2.32 -6.61 22.43
N GLU A 6 -1.79 -7.60 21.72
CA GLU A 6 -1.72 -7.60 20.24
C GLU A 6 -3.10 -7.68 19.57
N TRP A 7 -4.11 -8.16 20.30
CA TRP A 7 -5.46 -8.14 19.77
C TRP A 7 -6.03 -6.71 19.75
N LEU A 8 -5.72 -5.88 20.75
CA LEU A 8 -6.32 -4.56 20.94
C LEU A 8 -5.45 -3.39 20.44
N PHE A 9 -4.13 -3.43 20.66
CA PHE A 9 -3.21 -2.32 20.39
C PHE A 9 -2.33 -2.55 19.16
N ASN A 10 -1.94 -1.44 18.52
CA ASN A 10 -0.85 -1.47 17.55
C ASN A 10 0.46 -1.75 18.30
N THR A 11 1.19 -2.76 17.82
CA THR A 11 2.44 -3.23 18.40
C THR A 11 3.58 -3.02 17.43
N PRO A 12 4.86 -3.09 17.87
CA PRO A 12 5.97 -3.03 16.94
C PRO A 12 5.86 -4.02 15.77
N SER A 13 5.30 -5.21 15.99
CA SER A 13 5.05 -6.17 14.90
C SER A 13 4.00 -5.67 13.90
N HIS A 14 2.86 -5.16 14.38
CA HIS A 14 1.84 -4.58 13.50
C HIS A 14 2.37 -3.39 12.68
N HIS A 15 3.19 -2.54 13.33
CA HIS A 15 3.80 -1.38 12.70
C HIS A 15 4.89 -1.76 11.68
N ARG A 16 5.62 -2.87 11.89
CA ARG A 16 6.52 -3.40 10.85
C ARG A 16 5.75 -3.82 9.61
N VAL A 17 4.63 -4.53 9.77
CA VAL A 17 3.74 -4.91 8.67
C VAL A 17 3.23 -3.67 7.93
N HIS A 18 2.87 -2.60 8.65
CA HIS A 18 2.47 -1.32 8.06
C HIS A 18 3.55 -0.73 7.13
N HIS A 19 4.83 -0.88 7.49
CA HIS A 19 5.97 -0.39 6.70
C HIS A 19 6.51 -1.39 5.66
N ALA A 20 5.83 -2.51 5.45
CA ALA A 20 6.28 -3.55 4.55
C ALA A 20 5.92 -3.26 3.08
N SER A 21 6.80 -3.69 2.18
CA SER A 21 6.62 -3.65 0.72
C SER A 21 6.27 -5.02 0.12
N ASN A 22 6.17 -6.09 0.93
CA ASN A 22 5.70 -7.39 0.49
C ASN A 22 4.24 -7.31 0.03
N VAL A 23 3.90 -8.02 -1.05
CA VAL A 23 2.53 -8.07 -1.60
C VAL A 23 1.48 -8.43 -0.54
N ARG A 24 1.78 -9.40 0.33
CA ARG A 24 0.90 -9.79 1.45
C ARG A 24 0.53 -8.64 2.37
N TYR A 25 1.47 -7.74 2.62
CA TYR A 25 1.37 -6.70 3.65
C TYR A 25 1.00 -5.31 3.11
N LEU A 26 0.99 -5.09 1.79
CA LEU A 26 0.58 -3.81 1.20
C LEU A 26 -0.82 -3.40 1.67
N ASP A 27 -1.05 -2.12 1.99
CA ASP A 27 -2.34 -1.61 2.48
C ASP A 27 -2.91 -2.43 3.66
N ARG A 28 -2.06 -2.70 4.68
CA ARG A 28 -2.46 -3.38 5.92
C ARG A 28 -2.02 -2.58 7.15
N ASN A 29 -2.72 -2.81 8.26
CA ASN A 29 -2.41 -2.26 9.59
C ASN A 29 -2.27 -0.73 9.60
N HIS A 30 -3.33 -0.02 9.23
CA HIS A 30 -3.35 1.44 9.12
C HIS A 30 -3.54 2.16 10.46
N ALA A 31 -4.16 1.51 11.45
CA ALA A 31 -4.53 2.15 12.70
C ALA A 31 -3.30 2.49 13.54
N GLY A 32 -3.23 3.73 14.07
CA GLY A 32 -2.08 4.19 14.85
C GLY A 32 -1.94 3.53 16.22
N VAL A 33 -2.98 3.63 17.07
CA VAL A 33 -2.92 3.15 18.46
C VAL A 33 -3.69 1.85 18.68
N LEU A 34 -4.90 1.74 18.13
CA LEU A 34 -5.79 0.59 18.36
C LEU A 34 -5.93 -0.24 17.09
N ILE A 35 -5.32 -1.43 17.06
CA ILE A 35 -5.35 -2.33 15.89
C ILE A 35 -6.74 -2.93 15.66
N ILE A 36 -7.66 -2.81 16.62
CA ILE A 36 -9.04 -3.28 16.49
C ILE A 36 -9.75 -2.69 15.26
N TRP A 37 -9.41 -1.46 14.87
CA TRP A 37 -9.99 -0.84 13.67
C TRP A 37 -9.63 -1.61 12.41
N ASP A 38 -8.38 -2.03 12.25
CA ASP A 38 -7.96 -2.86 11.12
C ASP A 38 -8.65 -4.23 11.12
N ARG A 39 -8.96 -4.78 12.29
CA ARG A 39 -9.71 -6.04 12.39
C ARG A 39 -11.16 -5.85 11.93
N LEU A 40 -11.80 -4.75 12.37
CA LEU A 40 -13.19 -4.42 12.02
C LEU A 40 -13.35 -4.09 10.53
N PHE A 41 -12.40 -3.36 9.96
CA PHE A 41 -12.43 -2.95 8.54
C PHE A 41 -11.71 -3.93 7.60
N GLY A 42 -11.21 -5.05 8.12
CA GLY A 42 -10.61 -6.12 7.32
C GLY A 42 -9.25 -5.78 6.71
N THR A 43 -8.53 -4.79 7.26
CA THR A 43 -7.18 -4.40 6.87
C THR A 43 -6.09 -4.97 7.77
N PHE A 44 -6.44 -5.76 8.79
CA PHE A 44 -5.47 -6.41 9.67
C PHE A 44 -4.68 -7.51 8.94
N SER A 45 -3.37 -7.53 9.16
CA SER A 45 -2.49 -8.64 8.78
C SER A 45 -1.42 -8.86 9.86
N PRO A 46 -1.28 -10.08 10.40
CA PRO A 46 -0.20 -10.40 11.32
C PRO A 46 1.12 -10.58 10.54
N GLU A 47 2.24 -10.26 11.20
CA GLU A 47 3.56 -10.68 10.74
C GLU A 47 3.66 -12.22 10.83
N ILE A 48 4.19 -12.86 9.78
CA ILE A 48 4.41 -14.31 9.76
C ILE A 48 5.86 -14.64 9.44
N GLU A 49 6.38 -15.71 10.04
CA GLU A 49 7.78 -16.12 9.86
C GLU A 49 8.09 -16.56 8.43
N ALA A 50 7.13 -17.21 7.75
CA ALA A 50 7.29 -17.70 6.38
C ALA A 50 7.44 -16.56 5.35
N GLU A 51 6.99 -15.35 5.68
CA GLU A 51 7.16 -14.17 4.83
C GLU A 51 7.61 -12.98 5.69
N PRO A 52 8.93 -12.88 5.97
CA PRO A 52 9.47 -11.77 6.75
C PRO A 52 9.22 -10.40 6.09
N VAL A 53 9.07 -9.38 6.92
CA VAL A 53 8.86 -8.00 6.48
C VAL A 53 10.07 -7.50 5.68
N ARG A 54 9.82 -7.07 4.44
CA ARG A 54 10.75 -6.31 3.60
C ARG A 54 10.33 -4.85 3.63
N TYR A 55 11.22 -3.98 4.09
CA TYR A 55 10.96 -2.54 4.12
C TYR A 55 11.22 -1.91 2.75
N GLY A 56 10.72 -0.68 2.58
CA GLY A 56 10.95 0.15 1.39
C GLY A 56 9.67 0.41 0.62
N LEU A 57 9.81 0.83 -0.64
CA LEU A 57 8.70 1.08 -1.54
C LEU A 57 8.57 -0.06 -2.55
N THR A 58 7.37 -0.29 -3.08
CA THR A 58 7.16 -1.24 -4.18
C THR A 58 7.95 -0.86 -5.43
N ASN A 59 8.14 0.44 -5.65
CA ASN A 59 9.08 1.01 -6.61
C ASN A 59 10.03 1.94 -5.86
N ASN A 60 11.26 1.47 -5.63
CA ASN A 60 12.24 2.24 -4.85
C ASN A 60 12.69 3.51 -5.59
N ILE A 61 12.85 4.59 -4.82
CA ILE A 61 13.39 5.85 -5.32
C ILE A 61 14.91 5.75 -5.31
N THR A 62 15.55 5.87 -6.47
CA THR A 62 17.01 5.73 -6.64
C THR A 62 17.74 7.08 -6.71
N THR A 63 17.05 8.18 -6.38
CA THR A 63 17.60 9.54 -6.41
C THR A 63 17.57 10.17 -5.02
N HIS A 64 18.60 10.96 -4.71
CA HIS A 64 18.69 11.76 -3.48
C HIS A 64 18.25 13.22 -3.68
N HIS A 65 17.74 13.58 -4.87
CA HIS A 65 17.31 14.94 -5.14
C HIS A 65 15.95 15.22 -4.46
N PRO A 66 15.86 16.16 -3.49
CA PRO A 66 14.67 16.30 -2.62
C PRO A 66 13.41 16.66 -3.40
N VAL A 67 13.50 17.51 -4.42
CA VAL A 67 12.36 17.85 -5.28
C VAL A 67 11.82 16.64 -6.04
N LYS A 68 12.70 15.74 -6.52
CA LYS A 68 12.25 14.55 -7.26
C LYS A 68 11.61 13.53 -6.31
N VAL A 69 12.15 13.39 -5.09
CA VAL A 69 11.58 12.54 -4.05
C VAL A 69 10.18 13.04 -3.65
N ALA A 70 10.02 14.35 -3.43
CA ALA A 70 8.75 14.93 -2.97
C ALA A 70 7.69 15.02 -4.08
N PHE A 71 8.08 15.34 -5.32
CA PHE A 71 7.15 15.69 -6.39
C PHE A 71 7.12 14.72 -7.58
N GLY A 72 7.99 13.70 -7.59
CA GLY A 72 8.08 12.74 -8.70
C GLY A 72 6.76 12.04 -8.98
N GLU A 73 6.05 11.62 -7.94
CA GLU A 73 4.77 10.93 -8.11
C GLU A 73 3.66 11.84 -8.65
N TYR A 74 3.67 13.13 -8.32
CA TYR A 74 2.73 14.09 -8.92
C TYR A 74 2.95 14.24 -10.43
N ALA A 75 4.20 14.10 -10.90
CA ALA A 75 4.49 14.08 -12.33
C ALA A 75 3.96 12.81 -12.99
N ASN A 76 4.01 11.66 -12.32
CA ASN A 76 3.42 10.40 -12.79
C ASN A 76 1.89 10.51 -12.89
N ILE A 77 1.23 11.00 -11.83
CA ILE A 77 -0.22 11.26 -11.84
C ILE A 77 -0.59 12.19 -12.99
N ARG A 78 0.17 13.27 -13.23
CA ARG A 78 -0.08 14.18 -14.36
C ARG A 78 0.03 13.47 -15.72
N GLN A 79 0.97 12.54 -15.87
CA GLN A 79 1.09 11.73 -17.09
C GLN A 79 -0.10 10.77 -17.24
N ASP A 80 -0.53 10.12 -16.16
CA ASP A 80 -1.72 9.26 -16.13
C ASP A 80 -2.99 10.00 -16.55
N LEU A 81 -3.20 11.21 -16.04
CA LEU A 81 -4.34 12.05 -16.42
C LEU A 81 -4.30 12.46 -17.90
N ARG A 82 -3.11 12.73 -18.45
CA ARG A 82 -2.94 13.10 -19.87
C ARG A 82 -3.19 11.93 -20.81
N ARG A 83 -2.81 10.71 -20.42
CA ARG A 83 -3.00 9.50 -21.23
C ARG A 83 -4.37 8.86 -21.08
N ALA A 84 -5.19 9.31 -20.12
CA ALA A 84 -6.45 8.67 -19.75
C ALA A 84 -7.44 8.43 -20.90
N GLY A 85 -7.40 9.24 -21.97
CA GLY A 85 -8.20 9.08 -23.19
C GLY A 85 -9.71 9.29 -23.03
N SER A 86 -10.23 9.36 -21.80
CA SER A 86 -11.63 9.62 -21.47
C SER A 86 -11.79 10.26 -20.09
N TRP A 87 -12.85 11.03 -19.90
CA TRP A 87 -13.17 11.64 -18.59
C TRP A 87 -13.45 10.59 -17.50
N GLN A 88 -13.99 9.43 -17.86
CA GLN A 88 -14.19 8.33 -16.91
C GLN A 88 -12.86 7.82 -16.36
N ASN A 89 -11.86 7.64 -17.23
CA ASN A 89 -10.54 7.20 -16.79
C ASN A 89 -9.82 8.28 -15.97
N VAL A 90 -10.02 9.57 -16.29
CA VAL A 90 -9.52 10.67 -15.44
C VAL A 90 -10.06 10.55 -14.02
N LEU A 91 -11.38 10.38 -13.86
CA LEU A 91 -11.99 10.19 -12.53
C LEU A 91 -11.44 8.94 -11.83
N ARG A 92 -11.24 7.84 -12.57
CA ARG A 92 -10.66 6.62 -12.01
C ARG A 92 -9.22 6.83 -11.54
N TYR A 93 -8.38 7.54 -12.27
CA TYR A 93 -7.01 7.87 -11.82
C TYR A 93 -6.99 8.78 -10.59
N LEU A 94 -8.01 9.62 -10.40
CA LEU A 94 -8.10 10.50 -9.23
C LEU A 94 -8.63 9.79 -7.98
N PHE A 95 -9.55 8.83 -8.13
CA PHE A 95 -10.29 8.25 -7.00
C PHE A 95 -10.02 6.78 -6.71
N LEU A 96 -9.50 6.00 -7.68
CA LEU A 96 -9.13 4.62 -7.41
C LEU A 96 -7.75 4.53 -6.76
N ALA A 97 -7.52 3.42 -6.06
CA ALA A 97 -6.24 3.16 -5.43
C ALA A 97 -5.08 3.15 -6.45
N PRO A 98 -3.87 3.61 -6.02
CA PRO A 98 -2.67 3.53 -6.84
C PRO A 98 -2.43 2.13 -7.41
N GLY A 99 -1.87 2.07 -8.63
CA GLY A 99 -1.65 0.84 -9.37
C GLY A 99 -2.79 0.45 -10.32
N TRP A 100 -3.94 1.12 -10.29
CA TRP A 100 -4.94 0.99 -11.35
C TRP A 100 -4.44 1.59 -12.68
N SER A 101 -4.70 0.94 -13.80
CA SER A 101 -4.46 1.47 -15.15
C SER A 101 -5.59 1.09 -16.10
N HIS A 102 -5.93 2.00 -17.03
CA HIS A 102 -7.00 1.77 -18.01
C HIS A 102 -6.58 0.91 -19.22
N ASP A 103 -5.27 0.81 -19.46
CA ASP A 103 -4.59 0.28 -20.64
C ASP A 103 -3.41 -0.66 -20.28
N GLY A 104 -3.28 -1.01 -19.00
CA GLY A 104 -2.17 -1.79 -18.48
C GLY A 104 -2.60 -2.72 -17.35
N GLU A 105 -1.64 -3.41 -16.75
CA GLU A 105 -1.91 -4.31 -15.63
C GLU A 105 -2.43 -3.56 -14.41
N ASP A 106 -3.39 -4.18 -13.71
CA ASP A 106 -3.88 -3.70 -12.44
C ASP A 106 -2.94 -4.15 -11.32
N LYS A 107 -2.13 -3.21 -10.83
CA LYS A 107 -1.14 -3.39 -9.77
C LYS A 107 -1.65 -2.98 -8.39
N ARG A 108 -2.97 -2.82 -8.21
CA ARG A 108 -3.53 -2.53 -6.88
C ARG A 108 -3.23 -3.69 -5.93
N SER A 109 -2.98 -3.39 -4.67
CA SER A 109 -2.56 -4.35 -3.64
C SER A 109 -3.49 -5.57 -3.52
N ASN A 110 -4.81 -5.38 -3.66
CA ASN A 110 -5.78 -6.48 -3.66
C ASN A 110 -5.63 -7.41 -4.86
N THR A 111 -5.33 -6.87 -6.04
CA THR A 111 -5.09 -7.65 -7.26
C THR A 111 -3.81 -8.45 -7.12
N LEU A 112 -2.72 -7.79 -6.71
CA LEU A 112 -1.43 -8.46 -6.51
C LEU A 112 -1.51 -9.59 -5.49
N ARG A 113 -2.20 -9.38 -4.35
CA ARG A 113 -2.41 -10.45 -3.36
C ARG A 113 -3.18 -11.64 -3.91
N ARG A 114 -4.24 -11.39 -4.70
CA ARG A 114 -5.03 -12.47 -5.30
C ARG A 114 -4.20 -13.32 -6.26
N LEU A 115 -3.27 -12.69 -6.96
CA LEU A 115 -2.37 -13.37 -7.90
C LEU A 115 -1.21 -14.10 -7.21
N ALA A 116 -0.80 -13.65 -6.03
CA ALA A 116 0.34 -14.22 -5.29
C ALA A 116 0.05 -15.56 -4.59
N GLY A 117 -1.23 -15.92 -4.37
CA GLY A 117 -1.64 -17.16 -3.72
C GLY A 117 -1.30 -17.20 -2.23
#